data_AF-F8QGM1-F1
#
_entry.id   AF-F8QGM1-F1
#
_cell.length_a   1.000
_cell.length_b   1.000
_cell.length_c   1.000
_cell.angle_alpha   90.00
_cell.angle_beta   90.00
_cell.angle_gamma   90.00
#
_symmetry.space_group_name_H-M   'P 1'
#
loop_
_entity.id
_entity.type
_entity.pdbx_description
1 polymer ?
#
loop_
_entity_poly.entity_id
_entity_poly.type
_entity_poly.pdbx_seq_one_letter_code
_entity_poly.pdbx_strand_id
1 'polypeptide(L)'
;MLTLSSHTKQRTYLSRTARKQWHLPVEIIDLITSSVDRRQDLISFALSCHAHKQVAIPRYSEYRIIRSPLQSPIWAHLAARPDLGRNIQVLDILCDHISSACRPHRVPTTWVDPSHASLTSATDVTDAFVNALRSMESLHTFSWATDFKFHLEYERTFEENIWSALQHNKSL
;
A
#
# COMPACT_ATOMS: atom_id res chain seq x y z
N MET A 1 -23.13 -1.33 -54.79
CA MET A 1 -21.82 -0.87 -54.27
C MET A 1 -22.04 -0.45 -52.81
N LEU A 2 -21.61 -1.31 -51.88
CA LEU A 2 -21.44 -1.18 -50.42
C LEU A 2 -22.60 -0.67 -49.53
N THR A 3 -23.25 -1.64 -48.87
CA THR A 3 -23.89 -1.53 -47.54
C THR A 3 -22.84 -1.57 -46.43
N LEU A 4 -22.94 -0.71 -45.41
CA LEU A 4 -22.27 -0.91 -44.11
C LEU A 4 -23.17 -0.39 -42.98
N SER A 5 -23.95 -1.32 -42.42
CA SER A 5 -24.52 -1.24 -41.08
C SER A 5 -23.58 -2.02 -40.15
N SER A 6 -23.12 -1.37 -39.09
CA SER A 6 -22.40 -2.00 -37.97
C SER A 6 -22.56 -1.05 -36.76
N HIS A 7 -23.61 -1.18 -35.96
CA HIS A 7 -23.71 -2.13 -34.83
C HIS A 7 -22.47 -2.13 -33.93
N THR A 8 -22.43 -1.22 -32.96
CA THR A 8 -21.65 -1.41 -31.73
C THR A 8 -22.59 -1.45 -30.54
N LYS A 9 -22.81 -2.70 -30.13
CA LYS A 9 -23.66 -3.18 -29.06
C LYS A 9 -23.33 -2.47 -27.75
N GLN A 10 -24.31 -1.77 -27.20
CA GLN A 10 -24.38 -1.49 -25.77
C GLN A 10 -24.29 -2.83 -25.04
N ARG A 11 -23.18 -3.07 -24.34
CA ARG A 11 -23.01 -4.23 -23.47
C ARG A 11 -23.85 -4.00 -22.21
N THR A 12 -25.13 -4.29 -22.33
CA THR A 12 -26.03 -4.62 -21.22
C THR A 12 -25.47 -5.82 -20.47
N TYR A 13 -24.78 -5.59 -19.37
CA TYR A 13 -24.51 -6.61 -18.35
C TYR A 13 -25.54 -6.49 -17.23
N LEU A 14 -26.77 -6.87 -17.53
CA LEU A 14 -27.75 -7.23 -16.52
C LEU A 14 -28.17 -8.68 -16.79
N SER A 15 -27.64 -9.59 -15.98
CA SER A 15 -28.41 -10.64 -15.28
C SER A 15 -27.53 -11.84 -14.93
N ARG A 16 -27.50 -12.20 -13.65
CA ARG A 16 -28.21 -13.38 -13.11
C ARG A 16 -27.81 -13.60 -11.65
N THR A 17 -28.83 -13.72 -10.80
CA THR A 17 -28.80 -13.90 -9.34
C THR A 17 -28.46 -12.63 -8.53
N ALA A 18 -29.38 -11.67 -8.55
CA ALA A 18 -29.45 -10.62 -7.53
C ALA A 18 -29.88 -11.25 -6.18
N ARG A 19 -28.94 -11.92 -5.48
CA ARG A 19 -29.03 -11.95 -4.02
C ARG A 19 -29.02 -10.50 -3.59
N LYS A 20 -29.95 -10.07 -2.72
CA LYS A 20 -29.96 -8.73 -2.10
C LYS A 20 -28.55 -8.47 -1.58
N GLN A 21 -27.76 -7.78 -2.39
CA GLN A 21 -26.44 -7.35 -2.04
C GLN A 21 -26.74 -6.26 -1.04
N TRP A 22 -26.34 -6.47 0.21
CA TRP A 22 -26.40 -5.40 1.18
C TRP A 22 -25.65 -4.24 0.54
N HIS A 23 -26.37 -3.19 0.15
CA HIS A 23 -25.79 -1.98 -0.42
C HIS A 23 -25.12 -1.23 0.72
N LEU A 24 -24.08 -1.83 1.29
CA LEU A 24 -23.17 -1.12 2.13
C LEU A 24 -22.44 -0.14 1.20
N PRO A 25 -22.40 1.14 1.58
CA PRO A 25 -21.49 2.09 0.98
C PRO A 25 -20.07 1.53 1.00
N VAL A 26 -19.28 1.85 -0.03
CA VAL A 26 -17.89 1.34 -0.16
C VAL A 26 -17.05 1.69 1.07
N GLU A 27 -17.38 2.80 1.72
CA GLU A 27 -16.76 3.29 2.96
C GLU A 27 -16.95 2.32 4.13
N ILE A 28 -18.12 1.67 4.22
CA ILE A 28 -18.39 0.69 5.29
C ILE A 28 -17.67 -0.62 5.00
N ILE A 29 -17.60 -1.02 3.72
CA ILE A 29 -16.83 -2.19 3.31
C ILE A 29 -15.35 -1.95 3.62
N ASP A 30 -14.83 -0.76 3.28
CA ASP A 30 -13.46 -0.33 3.56
C ASP A 30 -13.16 -0.38 5.07
N LEU A 31 -14.08 0.12 5.91
CA LEU A 31 -13.96 0.06 7.37
C LEU A 31 -13.93 -1.38 7.88
N ILE A 32 -14.84 -2.24 7.43
CA ILE A 32 -14.86 -3.67 7.80
C ILE A 32 -13.53 -4.31 7.39
N THR A 33 -13.07 -4.10 6.16
CA THR A 33 -11.79 -4.67 5.70
C THR A 33 -10.58 -4.10 6.42
N SER A 34 -10.61 -2.86 6.92
CA SER A 34 -9.53 -2.32 7.76
C SER A 34 -9.46 -3.03 9.12
N SER A 35 -10.59 -3.48 9.67
CA SER A 35 -10.65 -4.17 10.98
C SER A 35 -10.28 -5.65 10.96
N VAL A 36 -10.18 -6.28 9.78
CA VAL A 36 -9.91 -7.72 9.67
C VAL A 36 -8.42 -7.97 9.64
N ASP A 37 -7.78 -8.36 10.74
CA ASP A 37 -6.31 -8.46 10.79
C ASP A 37 -5.71 -9.60 9.97
N ARG A 38 -6.39 -10.75 9.90
CA ARG A 38 -5.84 -11.93 9.21
C ARG A 38 -6.07 -11.85 7.72
N ARG A 39 -5.01 -12.06 6.93
CA ARG A 39 -5.09 -12.17 5.46
C ARG A 39 -6.07 -13.25 5.00
N GLN A 40 -6.13 -14.39 5.70
CA GLN A 40 -7.05 -15.48 5.36
C GLN A 40 -8.52 -15.06 5.51
N ASP A 41 -8.82 -14.28 6.54
CA ASP A 41 -10.16 -13.76 6.79
C ASP A 41 -10.53 -12.70 5.75
N LEU A 42 -9.57 -11.84 5.36
CA LEU A 42 -9.74 -10.91 4.23
C LEU A 42 -10.00 -11.61 2.90
N ILE A 43 -9.28 -12.68 2.60
CA ILE A 43 -9.49 -13.47 1.39
C ILE A 43 -10.87 -14.14 1.43
N SER A 44 -11.25 -14.71 2.57
CA SER A 44 -12.58 -15.30 2.77
C SER A 44 -13.69 -14.25 2.57
N PHE A 45 -13.48 -13.04 3.09
CA PHE A 45 -14.37 -11.90 2.88
C PHE A 45 -14.44 -11.49 1.40
N ALA A 46 -13.29 -11.38 0.73
CA ALA A 46 -13.22 -11.04 -0.69
C ALA A 46 -13.88 -12.09 -1.60
N LEU A 47 -13.82 -13.38 -1.23
CA LEU A 47 -14.42 -14.47 -1.99
C LEU A 47 -15.94 -14.60 -1.78
N SER A 48 -16.50 -13.93 -0.77
CA SER A 48 -17.95 -13.97 -0.49
C SER A 48 -18.80 -13.37 -1.61
N CYS A 49 -18.33 -12.32 -2.29
CA CYS A 49 -18.98 -11.77 -3.47
C CYS A 49 -18.02 -10.99 -4.40
N HIS A 50 -18.40 -10.85 -5.68
CA HIS A 50 -17.58 -10.17 -6.68
C HIS A 50 -17.33 -8.68 -6.36
N ALA A 51 -18.28 -7.99 -5.72
CA ALA A 51 -18.09 -6.60 -5.32
C ALA A 51 -17.07 -6.46 -4.18
N HIS A 52 -17.12 -7.33 -3.17
CA HIS A 52 -16.12 -7.36 -2.10
C HIS A 52 -14.73 -7.69 -2.66
N LYS A 53 -14.64 -8.60 -3.65
CA LYS A 53 -13.38 -8.89 -4.33
C LYS A 53 -12.73 -7.64 -4.93
N GLN A 54 -13.52 -6.78 -5.58
CA GLN A 54 -13.03 -5.58 -6.25
C GLN A 54 -12.55 -4.50 -5.28
N VAL A 55 -13.12 -4.43 -4.07
CA VAL A 55 -12.78 -3.44 -3.05
C VAL A 55 -11.67 -3.95 -2.13
N ALA A 56 -11.82 -5.17 -1.61
CA ALA A 56 -10.96 -5.72 -0.57
C ALA A 56 -9.56 -6.12 -1.09
N ILE A 57 -9.45 -6.70 -2.29
CA ILE A 57 -8.17 -7.25 -2.75
C ILE A 57 -7.13 -6.16 -3.10
N PRO A 58 -7.45 -5.14 -3.92
CA PRO A 58 -6.44 -4.17 -4.36
C PRO A 58 -5.93 -3.29 -3.21
N ARG A 59 -6.81 -2.88 -2.30
CA ARG A 59 -6.48 -1.93 -1.22
C ARG A 59 -5.89 -2.58 0.01
N TYR A 60 -6.32 -3.80 0.37
CA TYR A 60 -6.00 -4.38 1.68
C TYR A 60 -5.06 -5.58 1.63
N SER A 61 -4.89 -6.26 0.50
CA SER A 61 -3.99 -7.42 0.44
C SER A 61 -2.54 -7.05 0.10
N GLU A 62 -2.34 -5.93 -0.60
CA GLU A 62 -1.06 -5.49 -1.13
C GLU A 62 -0.34 -4.50 -0.21
N TYR A 63 -1.05 -3.51 0.34
CA TYR A 63 -0.46 -2.43 1.13
C TYR A 63 -0.27 -2.75 2.62
N ARG A 64 -0.78 -3.87 3.14
CA ARG A 64 -0.64 -4.20 4.57
C ARG A 64 0.78 -4.52 5.02
N ILE A 65 1.55 -5.13 4.12
CA ILE A 65 2.91 -5.59 4.40
C ILE A 65 3.78 -5.03 3.29
N ILE A 66 4.56 -4.02 3.62
CA ILE A 66 5.51 -3.40 2.71
C ILE A 66 6.91 -3.86 3.09
N ARG A 67 7.62 -4.41 2.11
CA ARG A 67 9.02 -4.78 2.26
C ARG A 67 9.81 -4.18 1.13
N SER A 68 10.50 -3.08 1.41
CA SER A 68 11.12 -2.26 0.38
C SER A 68 12.42 -1.65 0.88
N PRO A 69 13.43 -1.46 0.02
CA PRO A 69 14.60 -0.68 0.39
C PRO A 69 14.21 0.79 0.62
N LEU A 70 15.00 1.48 1.45
CA LEU A 70 14.75 2.89 1.76
C LEU A 70 14.80 3.78 0.51
N GLN A 71 15.59 3.43 -0.50
CA GLN A 71 15.68 4.17 -1.77
C GLN A 71 14.53 3.91 -2.74
N SER A 72 13.52 3.14 -2.34
CA SER A 72 12.41 2.81 -3.22
C SER A 72 11.51 4.03 -3.49
N PRO A 73 11.10 4.26 -4.74
CA PRO A 73 10.18 5.36 -5.08
C PRO A 73 8.75 5.14 -4.54
N ILE A 74 8.47 3.99 -3.91
CA ILE A 74 7.21 3.74 -3.21
C ILE A 74 6.96 4.76 -2.08
N TRP A 75 8.00 5.28 -1.44
CA TRP A 75 7.85 6.22 -0.32
C TRP A 75 7.25 7.55 -0.76
N ALA A 76 7.66 8.08 -1.92
CA ALA A 76 7.03 9.25 -2.51
C ALA A 76 5.56 8.99 -2.87
N HIS A 77 5.24 7.80 -3.36
CA HIS A 77 3.87 7.42 -3.65
C HIS A 77 3.00 7.39 -2.38
N LEU A 78 3.52 6.79 -1.31
CA LEU A 78 2.82 6.73 -0.01
C LEU A 78 2.68 8.10 0.64
N ALA A 79 3.71 8.96 0.52
CA ALA A 79 3.64 10.33 0.99
C ALA A 79 2.58 11.15 0.24
N ALA A 80 2.43 10.94 -1.07
CA ALA A 80 1.40 11.59 -1.88
C ALA A 80 -0.02 11.04 -1.62
N ARG A 81 -0.11 9.78 -1.16
CA ARG A 81 -1.37 9.06 -0.93
C ARG A 81 -1.44 8.49 0.50
N PRO A 82 -1.65 9.34 1.51
CA PRO A 82 -1.73 8.91 2.91
C PRO A 82 -2.91 7.95 3.17
N ASP A 83 -3.93 7.95 2.31
CA ASP A 83 -5.05 7.00 2.34
C ASP A 83 -4.57 5.54 2.21
N LEU A 84 -3.53 5.30 1.44
CA LEU A 84 -2.92 3.97 1.29
C LEU A 84 -2.01 3.64 2.47
N GLY A 85 -1.29 4.64 2.98
CA GLY A 85 -0.36 4.52 4.09
C GLY A 85 -1.02 4.08 5.40
N ARG A 86 -2.25 4.54 5.64
CA ARG A 86 -3.02 4.28 6.87
C ARG A 86 -3.22 2.80 7.20
N ASN A 87 -3.30 1.96 6.18
CA ASN A 87 -3.57 0.52 6.31
C ASN A 87 -2.31 -0.34 6.38
N ILE A 88 -1.11 0.26 6.37
CA ILE A 88 0.15 -0.47 6.50
C ILE A 88 0.28 -0.94 7.95
N GLN A 89 0.41 -2.25 8.14
CA GLN A 89 0.54 -2.89 9.46
C GLN A 89 1.98 -3.35 9.74
N VAL A 90 2.67 -3.80 8.69
CA VAL A 90 4.05 -4.30 8.79
C VAL A 90 4.91 -3.57 7.79
N LEU A 91 5.96 -2.96 8.31
CA LEU A 91 6.96 -2.25 7.54
C LEU A 91 8.32 -2.87 7.80
N ASP A 92 8.88 -3.52 6.77
CA ASP A 92 10.25 -4.04 6.79
C ASP A 92 11.10 -3.23 5.81
N ILE A 93 12.09 -2.49 6.32
CA ILE A 93 13.10 -1.83 5.49
C ILE A 93 14.20 -2.84 5.21
N LEU A 94 14.36 -3.19 3.94
CA LEU A 94 15.37 -4.16 3.49
C LEU A 94 16.68 -3.45 3.13
N CYS A 95 17.80 -4.12 3.38
CA CYS A 95 19.10 -3.70 2.89
C CYS A 95 19.33 -4.30 1.50
N ASP A 96 19.80 -3.52 0.52
CA ASP A 96 20.00 -3.99 -0.86
C ASP A 96 20.97 -5.18 -0.96
N HIS A 97 21.88 -5.33 0.01
CA HIS A 97 22.91 -6.37 0.03
C HIS A 97 22.51 -7.65 0.76
N ILE A 98 21.45 -7.61 1.58
CA ILE A 98 21.08 -8.70 2.47
C ILE A 98 19.61 -9.04 2.24
N SER A 99 19.36 -10.22 1.68
CA SER A 99 18.12 -10.99 1.81
C SER A 99 17.01 -10.91 0.74
N SER A 100 17.36 -11.12 -0.54
CA SER A 100 16.37 -11.73 -1.46
C SER A 100 15.97 -13.16 -1.04
N ALA A 101 16.84 -13.87 -0.31
CA ALA A 101 16.62 -15.25 0.11
C ALA A 101 15.73 -15.43 1.37
N CYS A 102 15.76 -14.50 2.34
CA CYS A 102 15.03 -14.67 3.61
C CYS A 102 13.71 -13.88 3.68
N ARG A 103 13.59 -12.73 2.99
CA ARG A 103 12.36 -11.93 2.96
C ARG A 103 12.16 -11.32 1.58
N PRO A 104 11.31 -11.89 0.71
CA PRO A 104 11.13 -11.36 -0.63
C PRO A 104 10.59 -9.93 -0.58
N HIS A 105 11.12 -9.11 -1.48
CA HIS A 105 10.61 -7.77 -1.75
C HIS A 105 9.10 -7.84 -2.01
N ARG A 106 8.34 -7.01 -1.31
CA ARG A 106 6.89 -7.01 -1.39
C ARG A 106 6.42 -5.57 -1.52
N VAL A 107 6.20 -5.19 -2.76
CA VAL A 107 5.55 -3.94 -3.15
C VAL A 107 4.22 -4.27 -3.82
N PRO A 108 3.21 -3.40 -3.69
CA PRO A 108 1.93 -3.58 -4.34
C PRO A 108 2.06 -3.77 -5.85
N THR A 109 1.33 -4.72 -6.43
CA THR A 109 1.24 -4.90 -7.89
C THR A 109 0.36 -3.83 -8.56
N THR A 110 -0.51 -3.18 -7.78
CA THR A 110 -1.26 -1.98 -8.17
C THR A 110 -0.42 -0.71 -8.15
N TRP A 111 0.85 -0.80 -7.78
CA TRP A 111 1.79 0.30 -7.83
C TRP A 111 1.95 0.77 -9.28
N VAL A 112 1.65 2.04 -9.52
CA VAL A 112 1.86 2.68 -10.81
C VAL A 112 3.34 3.05 -10.91
N ASP A 113 3.98 2.64 -12.02
CA ASP A 113 5.41 2.78 -12.26
C ASP A 113 5.94 4.19 -11.94
N PRO A 114 7.14 4.31 -11.34
CA PRO A 114 7.68 5.52 -10.71
C PRO A 114 8.21 6.57 -11.68
N SER A 115 7.83 6.52 -12.96
CA SER A 115 8.16 7.58 -13.94
C SER A 115 7.66 8.98 -13.53
N HIS A 116 6.85 9.07 -12.47
CA HIS A 116 6.29 10.29 -11.90
C HIS A 116 6.88 10.74 -10.55
N ALA A 117 7.74 9.94 -9.90
CA ALA A 117 8.36 10.30 -8.63
C ALA A 117 9.86 10.59 -8.85
N SER A 118 10.18 11.74 -9.44
CA SER A 118 11.56 12.20 -9.60
C SER A 118 12.14 12.63 -8.25
N LEU A 119 12.46 11.65 -7.38
CA LEU A 119 13.30 11.88 -6.20
C LEU A 119 14.74 12.05 -6.71
N THR A 120 15.19 13.30 -6.77
CA THR A 120 16.50 13.63 -7.36
C THR A 120 17.60 13.73 -6.32
N SER A 121 17.25 13.87 -5.03
CA SER A 121 18.18 13.93 -3.92
C SER A 121 17.87 12.89 -2.83
N ALA A 122 18.91 12.46 -2.10
CA ALA A 122 18.75 11.53 -0.98
C ALA A 122 17.88 12.11 0.15
N THR A 123 17.86 13.44 0.29
CA THR A 123 17.09 14.16 1.31
C THR A 123 15.60 14.13 0.98
N ASP A 124 15.22 14.20 -0.30
CA ASP A 124 13.82 14.08 -0.71
C ASP A 124 13.25 12.68 -0.41
N VAL A 125 14.09 11.64 -0.53
CA VAL A 125 13.69 10.26 -0.22
C VAL A 125 13.44 10.11 1.28
N THR A 126 14.32 10.66 2.12
CA THR A 126 14.16 10.59 3.57
C THR A 126 12.92 11.35 4.04
N ASP A 127 12.66 12.53 3.46
CA ASP A 127 11.48 13.32 3.80
C ASP A 127 10.18 12.64 3.33
N ALA A 128 10.18 12.07 2.12
CA ALA A 128 9.07 11.27 1.63
C ALA A 128 8.81 10.05 2.52
N PHE A 129 9.87 9.38 2.97
CA PHE A 129 9.77 8.25 3.90
C PHE A 129 9.19 8.66 5.26
N VAL A 130 9.68 9.74 5.88
CA VAL A 130 9.17 10.25 7.16
C VAL A 130 7.70 10.69 7.03
N ASN A 131 7.34 11.36 5.93
CA ASN A 131 5.96 11.75 5.66
C ASN A 131 5.05 10.54 5.44
N ALA A 132 5.53 9.52 4.73
CA ALA A 132 4.81 8.26 4.58
C ALA A 132 4.62 7.58 5.95
N LEU A 133 5.66 7.50 6.78
CA LEU A 133 5.60 6.91 8.13
C LEU A 133 4.56 7.58 9.03
N ARG A 134 4.47 8.91 8.99
CA ARG A 134 3.47 9.68 9.77
C ARG A 134 2.03 9.34 9.39
N SER A 135 1.79 8.88 8.16
CA SER A 135 0.46 8.47 7.71
C SER A 135 0.06 7.05 8.12
N MET A 136 0.98 6.25 8.68
CA MET A 136 0.77 4.84 9.00
C MET A 136 0.15 4.62 10.38
N GLU A 137 -1.11 5.03 10.54
CA GLU A 137 -1.82 4.93 11.84
C GLU A 137 -1.99 3.49 12.37
N SER A 138 -1.99 2.49 11.48
CA SER A 138 -2.21 1.07 11.84
C SER A 138 -0.92 0.26 11.94
N LEU A 139 0.24 0.93 12.05
CA LEU A 139 1.53 0.24 12.07
C LEU A 139 1.70 -0.51 13.40
N HIS A 140 1.98 -1.81 13.30
CA HIS A 140 2.18 -2.72 14.44
C HIS A 140 3.57 -3.32 14.50
N THR A 141 4.23 -3.45 13.34
CA THR A 141 5.55 -4.06 13.27
C THR A 141 6.43 -3.21 12.39
N PHE A 142 7.51 -2.74 12.98
CA PHE A 142 8.56 -2.01 12.30
C PHE A 142 9.86 -2.79 12.41
N SER A 143 10.44 -3.17 11.27
CA SER A 143 11.74 -3.83 11.20
C SER A 143 12.67 -3.00 10.34
N TRP A 144 13.76 -2.55 10.95
CA TRP A 144 14.81 -1.79 10.29
C TRP A 144 16.04 -2.68 10.16
N ALA A 145 16.32 -3.14 8.94
CA ALA A 145 17.55 -3.86 8.63
C ALA A 145 18.36 -2.99 7.68
N THR A 146 19.25 -2.16 8.20
CA THR A 146 20.12 -1.35 7.35
C THR A 146 21.57 -1.53 7.67
N ASP A 147 22.36 -1.56 6.60
CA ASP A 147 23.81 -1.38 6.61
C ASP A 147 24.16 -0.09 5.83
N PHE A 148 23.32 0.95 5.97
CA PHE A 148 23.52 2.22 5.28
C PHE A 148 24.64 2.99 5.98
N LYS A 149 25.67 3.37 5.21
CA LYS A 149 26.66 4.35 5.65
C LYS A 149 26.12 5.73 5.33
N PHE A 150 25.31 6.31 6.20
CA PHE A 150 24.99 7.73 6.06
C PHE A 150 26.26 8.56 6.38
N HIS A 151 26.32 9.77 5.82
CA HIS A 151 27.29 10.75 6.28
C HIS A 151 26.88 11.12 7.72
N LEU A 152 27.77 10.90 8.70
CA LEU A 152 27.48 10.83 10.15
C LEU A 152 26.63 11.96 10.76
N GLU A 153 26.60 13.15 10.14
CA GLU A 153 25.77 14.28 10.61
C GLU A 153 24.29 14.15 10.22
N TYR A 154 24.00 13.46 9.11
CA TYR A 154 22.64 13.25 8.61
C TYR A 154 21.91 12.11 9.34
N GLU A 155 22.67 11.13 9.82
CA GLU A 155 22.16 9.91 10.44
C GLU A 155 21.38 10.21 11.74
N ARG A 156 21.92 11.12 12.58
CA ARG A 156 21.29 11.47 13.86
C ARG A 156 19.95 12.18 13.68
N THR A 157 19.91 13.21 12.83
CA THR A 157 18.66 13.97 12.59
C THR A 157 17.60 13.11 11.91
N PHE A 158 18.02 12.18 11.04
CA PHE A 158 17.13 11.24 10.39
C PHE A 158 16.52 10.24 11.39
N GLU A 159 17.33 9.63 12.26
CA GLU A 159 16.83 8.75 13.32
C GLU A 159 15.85 9.47 14.25
N GLU A 160 16.17 10.71 14.68
CA GLU A 160 15.27 11.52 15.50
C GLU A 160 13.92 11.76 14.82
N ASN A 161 13.93 12.06 13.51
CA ASN A 161 12.72 12.23 12.72
C ASN A 161 11.90 10.95 12.59
N ILE A 162 12.56 9.79 12.46
CA ILE A 162 11.90 8.48 12.41
C ILE A 162 11.25 8.18 13.76
N TRP A 163 11.99 8.32 14.86
CA TRP A 163 11.46 8.08 16.19
C TRP A 163 10.30 9.01 16.52
N SER A 164 10.38 10.29 16.13
CA SER A 164 9.27 11.24 16.24
C SER A 164 8.04 10.79 15.43
N ALA A 165 8.24 10.30 14.20
CA ALA A 165 7.15 9.78 13.38
C ALA A 165 6.53 8.50 13.95
N LEU A 166 7.35 7.59 14.50
CA LEU A 166 6.87 6.35 15.13
C LEU A 166 6.11 6.64 16.43
N GLN A 167 6.54 7.62 17.23
CA GLN A 167 5.80 8.05 18.44
C GLN A 167 4.41 8.60 18.12
N HIS A 168 4.20 9.13 16.92
CA HIS A 168 2.87 9.54 16.48
C HIS A 168 1.90 8.35 16.34
N ASN A 169 2.44 7.17 16.03
CA ASN A 169 1.69 5.94 15.87
C ASN A 169 1.55 5.26 17.24
N LYS A 170 0.44 5.54 17.94
CA LYS A 170 0.15 5.09 19.33
C LYS A 170 0.09 3.56 19.53
N SER A 171 0.33 2.76 18.48
CA SER A 171 0.11 1.32 18.43
C SER A 171 1.38 0.46 18.41
N LEU A 172 2.56 1.07 18.56
CA LEU A 172 3.86 0.39 18.65
C LEU A 172 4.32 0.19 20.09
#